data_AF-A0A432E0B1-F1
#
_entry.id   AF-A0A432E0B1-F1
#
_cell.length_a   1.000
_cell.length_b   1.000
_cell.length_c   1.000
_cell.angle_alpha   90.00
_cell.angle_beta   90.00
_cell.angle_gamma   90.00
#
_symmetry.space_group_name_H-M   'P 1'
#
loop_
_entity.id
_entity.type
_entity.pdbx_description
1 polymer ?
#
loop_
_entity_poly.entity_id
_entity_poly.type
_entity_poly.pdbx_seq_one_letter_code
_entity_poly.pdbx_strand_id
1 'polypeptide(L)'
;MAAAPLILFIKTYRPDFERTQILLQSIEKHNKDNIPVIISVNDPDFDFFKERISHYKVIKDSEVIQCDIKDGWRYQQIIKVNVYRLGICENYLCVDADSEFIRDFYYSDFMYDDKTPYTIMHESKSFLETMENIGIDSEKIFFKEALRATRPFFGNKGKEWDYGPSPYLWSCKVWEHLIEVYLKEQNKSFEDFLAILTL
;
A
#
# COMPACT_ATOMS: atom_id res chain seq x y z
N MET A 1 -6.59 22.56 -4.76
CA MET A 1 -5.75 21.96 -5.81
C MET A 1 -6.53 20.80 -6.39
N ALA A 2 -6.47 20.56 -7.70
CA ALA A 2 -7.05 19.35 -8.28
C ALA A 2 -6.30 18.12 -7.73
N ALA A 3 -7.01 17.03 -7.45
CA ALA A 3 -6.39 15.78 -7.02
C ALA A 3 -5.47 15.26 -8.13
N ALA A 4 -4.28 14.76 -7.76
CA ALA A 4 -3.38 14.14 -8.72
C ALA A 4 -3.97 12.80 -9.22
N PRO A 5 -3.79 12.43 -10.50
CA PRO A 5 -4.28 11.14 -11.01
C PRO A 5 -3.61 9.96 -10.30
N LEU A 6 -2.31 10.08 -10.01
CA LEU A 6 -1.51 9.10 -9.29
C LEU A 6 -0.45 9.81 -8.43
N ILE A 7 -0.18 9.27 -7.25
CA ILE A 7 0.99 9.64 -6.42
C ILE A 7 1.80 8.39 -6.05
N LEU A 8 3.07 8.58 -5.69
CA LEU A 8 3.85 7.58 -4.95
C LEU A 8 3.66 7.85 -3.45
N PHE A 9 3.17 6.85 -2.72
CA PHE A 9 2.96 6.95 -1.27
C PHE A 9 3.89 6.01 -0.53
N ILE A 10 4.68 6.58 0.39
CA ILE A 10 5.64 5.84 1.21
C ILE A 10 5.24 5.99 2.66
N LYS A 11 4.93 4.88 3.33
CA LYS A 11 4.76 4.85 4.78
C LYS A 11 6.06 4.33 5.41
N THR A 12 6.67 5.14 6.27
CA THR A 12 7.95 4.80 6.92
C THR A 12 7.99 5.29 8.37
N TYR A 13 9.08 5.00 9.07
CA TYR A 13 9.36 5.38 10.45
C TYR A 13 10.88 5.46 10.65
N ARG A 14 11.35 6.10 11.72
CA ARG A 14 12.77 6.49 11.87
C ARG A 14 13.79 5.35 11.68
N PRO A 15 13.59 4.13 12.21
CA PRO A 15 14.45 2.98 11.94
C PRO A 15 14.71 2.67 10.46
N ASP A 16 13.75 2.97 9.58
CA ASP A 16 13.85 2.69 8.13
C ASP A 16 14.34 3.90 7.34
N PHE A 17 14.88 4.93 8.01
CA PHE A 17 15.31 6.17 7.36
C PHE A 17 16.35 5.92 6.26
N GLU A 18 17.40 5.14 6.54
CA GLU A 18 18.45 4.85 5.55
C GLU A 18 17.90 4.14 4.31
N ARG A 19 16.98 3.17 4.50
CA ARG A 19 16.30 2.47 3.41
C ARG A 19 15.42 3.42 2.60
N THR A 20 14.68 4.29 3.30
CA THR A 20 13.86 5.34 2.68
C THR A 20 14.73 6.25 1.82
N GLN A 21 15.95 6.62 2.26
CA GLN A 21 16.85 7.45 1.45
C GLN A 21 17.27 6.76 0.15
N ILE A 22 17.55 5.45 0.18
CA ILE A 22 17.88 4.66 -1.02
C ILE A 22 16.69 4.69 -1.99
N LEU A 23 15.47 4.43 -1.48
CA LEU A 23 14.26 4.51 -2.28
C LEU A 23 14.09 5.89 -2.93
N LEU A 24 14.22 6.98 -2.17
CA LEU A 24 14.07 8.34 -2.69
C LEU A 24 15.13 8.68 -3.74
N GLN A 25 16.39 8.28 -3.54
CA GLN A 25 17.45 8.46 -4.55
C GLN A 25 17.11 7.71 -5.85
N SER A 26 16.55 6.50 -5.75
CA SER A 26 16.12 5.75 -6.91
C SER A 26 14.94 6.40 -7.63
N ILE A 27 14.00 6.99 -6.88
CA ILE A 27 12.87 7.76 -7.44
C ILE A 27 13.38 8.99 -8.17
N GLU A 28 14.29 9.78 -7.58
CA GLU A 28 14.89 10.95 -8.25
C GLU A 28 15.56 10.60 -9.57
N LYS A 29 16.24 9.46 -9.60
CA LYS A 29 16.93 8.98 -10.79
C LYS A 29 15.96 8.53 -11.88
N HIS A 30 14.88 7.86 -11.52
CA HIS A 30 14.07 7.08 -12.45
C HIS A 30 12.67 7.64 -12.75
N ASN A 31 12.12 8.52 -11.93
CA ASN A 31 10.81 9.13 -12.14
C ASN A 31 10.84 10.20 -13.24
N LYS A 32 10.51 9.85 -14.48
CA LYS A 32 10.66 10.77 -15.62
C LYS A 32 9.50 11.73 -15.81
N ASP A 33 8.32 11.37 -15.30
CA ASP A 33 7.13 12.21 -15.37
C ASP A 33 6.92 13.08 -14.13
N ASN A 34 7.85 13.04 -13.17
CA ASN A 34 7.75 13.75 -11.90
C ASN A 34 6.45 13.41 -11.14
N ILE A 35 6.09 12.12 -11.10
CA ILE A 35 4.96 11.62 -10.31
C ILE A 35 5.15 12.09 -8.86
N PRO A 36 4.17 12.77 -8.25
CA PRO A 36 4.33 13.34 -6.91
C PRO A 36 4.60 12.27 -5.84
N VAL A 37 5.52 12.56 -4.93
CA VAL A 37 5.91 11.67 -3.82
C VAL A 37 5.41 12.23 -2.51
N ILE A 38 4.75 11.39 -1.71
CA ILE A 38 4.24 11.73 -0.38
C ILE A 38 4.73 10.69 0.63
N ILE A 39 5.26 11.19 1.74
CA ILE A 39 5.90 10.36 2.76
C ILE A 39 5.13 10.54 4.07
N SER A 40 4.46 9.48 4.52
CA SER A 40 3.81 9.44 5.82
C SER A 40 4.75 8.85 6.85
N VAL A 41 4.87 9.52 8.00
CA VAL A 41 5.72 9.09 9.10
C VAL A 41 4.95 9.10 10.42
N ASN A 42 5.41 8.28 11.37
CA ASN A 42 4.87 8.32 12.72
C ASN A 42 4.97 9.75 13.25
N ASP A 43 3.94 10.25 13.93
CA ASP A 43 3.90 11.61 14.46
C ASP A 43 5.18 12.03 15.22
N PRO A 44 5.78 11.18 16.10
CA PRO A 44 7.02 11.53 16.81
C PRO A 44 8.27 11.62 15.91
N ASP A 45 8.20 11.08 14.70
CA ASP A 45 9.29 11.09 13.72
C ASP A 45 9.17 12.23 12.70
N PHE A 46 8.07 12.98 12.73
CA PHE A 46 7.79 14.04 11.76
C PHE A 46 8.93 15.05 11.62
N ASP A 47 9.38 15.66 12.72
CA ASP A 47 10.43 16.68 12.68
C ASP A 47 11.76 16.08 12.18
N PHE A 48 12.08 14.85 12.61
CA PHE A 48 13.29 14.14 12.17
C PHE A 48 13.35 13.98 10.65
N PHE A 49 12.25 13.55 10.02
CA PHE A 49 12.16 13.38 8.56
C PHE A 49 12.08 14.74 7.86
N LYS A 50 11.22 15.64 8.32
CA LYS A 50 11.02 16.96 7.70
C LYS A 50 12.32 17.75 7.57
N GLU A 51 13.20 17.68 8.57
CA GLU A 51 14.52 18.32 8.54
C GLU A 51 15.48 17.68 7.52
N ARG A 52 15.41 16.36 7.32
CA ARG A 52 16.41 15.59 6.55
C ARG A 52 16.03 15.37 5.09
N ILE A 53 14.74 15.39 4.76
CA ILE A 53 14.20 15.19 3.42
C ILE A 53 13.23 16.32 3.03
N SER A 54 13.63 17.55 3.33
CA SER A 54 12.83 18.78 3.23
C SER A 54 12.29 19.12 1.83
N HIS A 55 12.83 18.51 0.79
CA HIS A 55 12.36 18.64 -0.60
C HIS A 55 11.15 17.76 -0.91
N TYR A 56 10.84 16.77 -0.06
CA TYR A 56 9.66 15.93 -0.15
C TYR A 56 8.52 16.42 0.74
N LYS A 57 7.29 16.11 0.34
CA LYS A 57 6.11 16.32 1.18
C LYS A 57 6.05 15.23 2.25
N VAL A 58 6.45 15.57 3.46
CA VAL A 58 6.31 14.73 4.67
C VAL A 58 5.02 15.09 5.40
N ILE A 59 4.24 14.08 5.78
CA ILE A 59 3.02 14.21 6.58
C ILE A 59 3.08 13.28 7.79
N LYS A 60 2.33 13.61 8.83
CA LYS A 60 2.09 12.74 9.98
C LYS A 60 1.05 11.68 9.64
N ASP A 61 1.17 10.51 10.23
CA ASP A 61 0.15 9.48 10.12
C ASP A 61 -1.22 9.96 10.63
N SER A 62 -1.23 10.80 11.68
CA SER A 62 -2.47 11.40 12.20
C SER A 62 -3.16 12.37 11.23
N GLU A 63 -2.45 12.88 10.21
CA GLU A 63 -3.08 13.63 9.12
C GLU A 63 -3.83 12.70 8.16
N VAL A 64 -3.45 11.43 8.07
CA VAL A 64 -4.16 10.40 7.29
C VAL A 64 -5.35 9.88 8.09
N ILE A 65 -5.09 9.36 9.29
CA ILE A 65 -6.10 8.84 10.22
C ILE A 65 -5.52 8.74 11.64
N GLN A 66 -6.34 9.06 12.64
CA GLN A 66 -6.02 8.76 14.04
C GLN A 66 -6.32 7.29 14.31
N CYS A 67 -5.31 6.53 14.74
CA CYS A 67 -5.42 5.10 15.03
C CYS A 67 -4.60 4.76 16.29
N ASP A 68 -5.21 4.02 17.21
CA ASP A 68 -4.59 3.65 18.50
C ASP A 68 -3.97 2.26 18.50
N ILE A 69 -4.03 1.53 17.38
CA ILE A 69 -3.44 0.18 17.25
C ILE A 69 -1.94 0.23 17.56
N LYS A 70 -1.50 -0.67 18.45
CA LYS A 70 -0.10 -0.79 18.87
C LYS A 70 0.70 -1.81 18.07
N ASP A 71 0.03 -2.71 17.37
CA ASP A 71 0.67 -3.66 16.47
C ASP A 71 1.21 -2.92 15.25
N GLY A 72 2.54 -2.85 15.14
CA GLY A 72 3.20 -2.02 14.13
C GLY A 72 2.86 -2.41 12.69
N TRP A 73 2.69 -3.71 12.42
CA TRP A 73 2.33 -4.17 11.09
C TRP A 73 0.90 -3.75 10.72
N ARG A 74 -0.11 -4.04 11.57
CA ARG A 74 -1.50 -3.61 11.34
C ARG A 74 -1.63 -2.09 11.26
N TYR A 75 -0.92 -1.36 12.13
CA TYR A 75 -0.90 0.10 12.13
C TYR A 75 -0.49 0.65 10.76
N GLN A 76 0.61 0.15 10.19
CA GLN A 76 1.05 0.57 8.85
C GLN A 76 0.00 0.27 7.77
N GLN A 77 -0.65 -0.89 7.81
CA GLN A 77 -1.71 -1.21 6.85
C GLN A 77 -2.90 -0.25 6.96
N ILE A 78 -3.29 0.13 8.18
CA ILE A 78 -4.38 1.10 8.41
C ILE A 78 -4.03 2.45 7.82
N ILE A 79 -2.82 2.96 8.04
CA ILE A 79 -2.41 4.24 7.43
C ILE A 79 -2.46 4.13 5.89
N LYS A 80 -1.85 3.08 5.35
CA LYS A 80 -1.75 2.81 3.92
C LYS A 80 -3.11 2.78 3.22
N VAL A 81 -4.11 2.10 3.77
CA VAL A 81 -5.45 2.01 3.15
C VAL A 81 -6.32 3.27 3.31
N ASN A 82 -5.95 4.19 4.22
CA ASN A 82 -6.72 5.40 4.51
C ASN A 82 -6.21 6.65 3.78
N VAL A 83 -5.26 6.52 2.85
CA VAL A 83 -4.71 7.65 2.06
C VAL A 83 -5.79 8.44 1.31
N TYR A 84 -6.90 7.79 0.92
CA TYR A 84 -8.03 8.46 0.24
C TYR A 84 -8.62 9.62 1.06
N ARG A 85 -8.53 9.57 2.40
CA ARG A 85 -9.05 10.61 3.30
C ARG A 85 -8.36 11.96 3.11
N LEU A 86 -7.14 11.98 2.59
CA LEU A 86 -6.40 13.20 2.33
C LEU A 86 -7.01 14.01 1.17
N GLY A 87 -7.76 13.38 0.26
CA GLY A 87 -8.38 14.06 -0.89
C GLY A 87 -7.37 14.64 -1.89
N ILE A 88 -6.14 14.13 -1.90
CA ILE A 88 -5.03 14.68 -2.71
C ILE A 88 -4.73 13.87 -3.98
N CYS A 89 -5.31 12.68 -4.15
CA CYS A 89 -5.09 11.83 -5.31
C CYS A 89 -6.31 10.96 -5.63
N GLU A 90 -6.44 10.51 -6.88
CA GLU A 90 -7.41 9.48 -7.29
C GLU A 90 -6.87 8.06 -7.08
N ASN A 91 -5.56 7.87 -7.30
CA ASN A 91 -4.86 6.60 -7.17
C ASN A 91 -3.49 6.82 -6.53
N TYR A 92 -2.91 5.76 -5.96
CA TYR A 92 -1.59 5.82 -5.36
C TYR A 92 -0.86 4.48 -5.48
N LEU A 93 0.42 4.56 -5.83
CA LEU A 93 1.34 3.43 -5.74
C LEU A 93 1.91 3.43 -4.31
N CYS A 94 1.46 2.49 -3.50
CA CYS A 94 1.99 2.27 -2.16
C CYS A 94 3.31 1.48 -2.26
N VAL A 95 4.41 2.14 -1.91
CA VAL A 95 5.76 1.60 -1.99
C VAL A 95 6.32 1.41 -0.58
N ASP A 96 6.85 0.22 -0.30
CA ASP A 96 7.52 -0.06 0.96
C ASP A 96 8.88 0.63 1.03
N ALA A 97 9.25 1.13 2.20
CA ALA A 97 10.46 1.95 2.40
C ALA A 97 11.77 1.21 2.07
N ASP A 98 11.74 -0.12 1.99
CA ASP A 98 12.86 -1.00 1.65
C ASP A 98 12.88 -1.43 0.17
N SER A 99 12.13 -0.74 -0.69
CA SER A 99 12.14 -0.93 -2.15
C SER A 99 13.16 -0.03 -2.87
N GLU A 100 13.48 -0.37 -4.12
CA GLU A 100 14.33 0.44 -5.00
C GLU A 100 13.82 0.36 -6.46
N PHE A 101 13.72 1.50 -7.15
CA PHE A 101 13.48 1.53 -8.59
C PHE A 101 14.81 1.34 -9.34
N ILE A 102 14.86 0.35 -10.24
CA ILE A 102 16.09 0.01 -10.99
C ILE A 102 16.08 0.45 -12.45
N ARG A 103 14.99 1.06 -12.91
CA ARG A 103 14.80 1.55 -14.27
C ARG A 103 13.85 2.73 -14.29
N ASP A 104 13.96 3.53 -15.35
CA ASP A 104 13.09 4.67 -15.59
C ASP A 104 11.61 4.24 -15.64
N PHE A 105 10.74 5.09 -15.11
CA PHE A 105 9.29 4.85 -15.07
C PHE A 105 8.50 6.14 -15.33
N TYR A 106 7.26 5.93 -15.77
CA TYR A 106 6.32 6.92 -16.28
C TYR A 106 4.91 6.63 -15.74
N TYR A 107 3.97 7.56 -15.92
CA TYR A 107 2.56 7.29 -15.62
C TYR A 107 2.04 6.07 -16.41
N SER A 108 2.49 5.89 -17.65
CA SER A 108 2.05 4.79 -18.52
C SER A 108 2.43 3.40 -18.01
N ASP A 109 3.39 3.29 -17.10
CA ASP A 109 3.74 2.01 -16.45
C ASP A 109 2.71 1.60 -15.38
N PHE A 110 1.93 2.55 -14.87
CA PHE A 110 0.98 2.35 -13.77
C PHE A 110 -0.47 2.60 -14.17
N MET A 111 -0.71 3.45 -15.16
CA MET A 111 -2.02 3.93 -15.56
C MET A 111 -2.30 3.57 -17.02
N TYR A 112 -3.48 3.01 -17.28
CA TYR A 112 -3.96 2.79 -18.65
C TYR A 112 -4.38 4.12 -19.31
N ASP A 113 -5.02 4.98 -18.54
CA ASP A 113 -5.41 6.35 -18.88
C ASP A 113 -5.36 7.23 -17.62
N ASP A 114 -5.74 8.50 -17.71
CA ASP A 114 -5.68 9.46 -16.60
C ASP A 114 -6.48 9.05 -15.33
N LYS A 115 -7.34 8.03 -15.41
CA LYS A 115 -8.26 7.64 -14.32
C LYS A 115 -8.14 6.18 -13.91
N THR A 116 -7.61 5.32 -14.77
CA THR A 116 -7.71 3.87 -14.66
C THR A 116 -6.34 3.26 -14.31
N PRO A 117 -6.12 2.86 -13.04
CA PRO A 117 -4.88 2.19 -12.66
C PRO A 117 -4.84 0.73 -13.14
N TYR A 118 -3.64 0.22 -13.41
CA TYR A 118 -3.41 -1.21 -13.52
C TYR A 118 -3.50 -1.89 -12.15
N THR A 119 -3.61 -3.23 -12.14
CA THR A 119 -3.53 -4.02 -10.91
C THR A 119 -2.70 -5.28 -11.16
N ILE A 120 -1.93 -5.70 -10.16
CA ILE A 120 -1.15 -6.94 -10.22
C ILE A 120 -2.11 -8.08 -9.91
N MET A 121 -2.12 -9.10 -10.76
CA MET A 121 -2.99 -10.26 -10.60
C MET A 121 -2.35 -11.47 -11.29
N HIS A 122 -1.91 -12.46 -10.51
CA HIS A 122 -1.30 -13.66 -11.05
C HIS A 122 -1.53 -14.91 -10.19
N GLU A 123 -1.18 -16.07 -10.74
CA GLU A 123 -1.37 -17.36 -10.10
C GLU A 123 -0.24 -17.75 -9.14
N SER A 124 0.85 -16.97 -9.12
CA SER A 124 2.04 -17.22 -8.29
C SER A 124 2.67 -18.61 -8.47
N LYS A 125 2.47 -19.25 -9.64
CA LYS A 125 2.92 -20.65 -9.89
C LYS A 125 4.36 -20.91 -9.47
N SER A 126 5.30 -20.10 -9.96
CA SER A 126 6.72 -20.28 -9.67
C SER A 126 7.06 -20.04 -8.19
N PHE A 127 6.35 -19.13 -7.53
CA PHE A 127 6.50 -18.91 -6.08
C PHE A 127 5.98 -20.12 -5.29
N LEU A 128 4.77 -20.61 -5.62
CA LEU A 128 4.17 -21.79 -5.00
C LEU A 128 5.06 -23.03 -5.16
N GLU A 129 5.55 -23.26 -6.38
CA GLU A 129 6.47 -24.37 -6.68
C GLU A 129 7.77 -24.25 -5.87
N THR A 130 8.32 -23.04 -5.74
CA THR A 130 9.51 -22.81 -4.92
C THR A 130 9.25 -23.15 -3.45
N MET A 131 8.11 -22.77 -2.89
CA MET A 131 7.74 -23.08 -1.50
C MET A 131 7.69 -24.59 -1.26
N GLU A 132 7.02 -25.35 -2.15
CA GLU A 132 7.00 -26.81 -2.06
C GLU A 132 8.40 -27.42 -2.14
N ASN A 133 9.23 -26.94 -3.07
CA ASN A 133 10.60 -27.43 -3.25
C ASN A 133 11.49 -27.23 -2.02
N ILE A 134 11.21 -26.23 -1.19
CA ILE A 134 11.92 -25.98 0.08
C ILE A 134 11.21 -26.56 1.31
N GLY A 135 10.16 -27.37 1.10
CA GLY A 135 9.43 -28.05 2.17
C GLY A 135 8.41 -27.18 2.91
N ILE A 136 7.98 -26.08 2.30
CA ILE A 136 6.90 -25.21 2.81
C ILE A 136 5.61 -25.54 2.06
N ASP A 137 4.56 -25.89 2.82
CA ASP A 137 3.22 -26.18 2.30
C ASP A 137 2.64 -24.95 1.59
N SER A 138 2.58 -25.02 0.25
CA SER A 138 2.13 -23.92 -0.59
C SER A 138 0.64 -23.62 -0.43
N GLU A 139 -0.13 -24.49 0.23
CA GLU A 139 -1.53 -24.24 0.55
C GLU A 139 -1.73 -23.41 1.83
N LYS A 140 -0.67 -23.22 2.62
CA LYS A 140 -0.66 -22.46 3.89
C LYS A 140 0.15 -21.18 3.83
N ILE A 141 0.41 -20.68 2.62
CA ILE A 141 1.08 -19.39 2.47
C ILE A 141 0.13 -18.24 2.77
N PHE A 142 0.70 -17.16 3.28
CA PHE A 142 -0.01 -16.00 3.81
C PHE A 142 -1.12 -15.46 2.88
N PHE A 143 -0.88 -15.34 1.55
CA PHE A 143 -1.88 -14.76 0.66
C PHE A 143 -3.08 -15.70 0.44
N LYS A 144 -2.87 -17.02 0.39
CA LYS A 144 -3.94 -18.00 0.25
C LYS A 144 -4.79 -18.06 1.51
N GLU A 145 -4.15 -18.04 2.67
CA GLU A 145 -4.85 -17.99 3.96
C GLU A 145 -5.67 -16.70 4.10
N ALA A 146 -5.06 -15.54 3.83
CA ALA A 146 -5.74 -14.25 3.85
C ALA A 146 -6.92 -14.20 2.86
N LEU A 147 -6.73 -14.75 1.65
CA LEU A 147 -7.82 -14.86 0.69
C LEU A 147 -8.94 -15.73 1.27
N ARG A 148 -8.67 -16.98 1.66
CA ARG A 148 -9.68 -17.91 2.19
C ARG A 148 -10.44 -17.35 3.41
N ALA A 149 -9.76 -16.59 4.27
CA ALA A 149 -10.37 -15.92 5.40
C ALA A 149 -11.32 -14.79 4.96
N THR A 150 -10.98 -14.05 3.90
CA THR A 150 -11.77 -12.89 3.43
C THR A 150 -12.83 -13.21 2.38
N ARG A 151 -12.70 -14.29 1.58
CA ARG A 151 -13.70 -14.63 0.54
C ARG A 151 -15.12 -14.79 1.09
N PRO A 152 -15.36 -15.49 2.22
CA PRO A 152 -16.70 -15.63 2.78
C PRO A 152 -17.32 -14.27 3.11
N PHE A 153 -16.49 -13.30 3.51
CA PHE A 153 -16.92 -11.95 3.83
C PHE A 153 -17.40 -11.16 2.60
N PHE A 154 -16.83 -11.41 1.42
CA PHE A 154 -17.23 -10.76 0.16
C PHE A 154 -18.16 -11.62 -0.72
N GLY A 155 -18.38 -12.88 -0.35
CA GLY A 155 -19.14 -13.84 -1.17
C GLY A 155 -18.49 -14.16 -2.53
N ASN A 156 -17.19 -13.87 -2.71
CA ASN A 156 -16.51 -14.08 -3.98
C ASN A 156 -16.08 -15.55 -4.17
N LYS A 157 -15.96 -15.98 -5.43
CA LYS A 157 -15.57 -17.36 -5.82
C LYS A 157 -14.54 -17.31 -6.95
N GLY A 158 -13.95 -18.46 -7.27
CA GLY A 158 -13.02 -18.62 -8.39
C GLY A 158 -11.60 -18.93 -7.96
N LYS A 159 -10.64 -18.65 -8.83
CA LYS A 159 -9.22 -18.94 -8.58
C LYS A 159 -8.66 -18.14 -7.40
N GLU A 160 -7.66 -18.71 -6.76
CA GLU A 160 -6.89 -18.03 -5.71
C GLU A 160 -5.82 -17.16 -6.35
N TRP A 161 -6.22 -15.96 -6.74
CA TRP A 161 -5.31 -14.97 -7.32
C TRP A 161 -4.47 -14.32 -6.24
N ASP A 162 -3.20 -14.13 -6.55
CA ASP A 162 -2.27 -13.29 -5.80
C ASP A 162 -2.24 -11.89 -6.42
N TYR A 163 -2.23 -10.89 -5.55
CA TYR A 163 -2.21 -9.47 -5.91
C TYR A 163 -0.93 -8.77 -5.44
N GLY A 164 0.01 -9.52 -4.85
CA GLY A 164 1.37 -9.08 -4.57
C GLY A 164 2.38 -9.66 -5.57
N PRO A 165 3.68 -9.51 -5.29
CA PRO A 165 4.25 -8.73 -4.19
C PRO A 165 4.12 -7.22 -4.40
N SER A 166 4.51 -6.42 -3.39
CA SER A 166 4.59 -4.96 -3.51
C SER A 166 5.52 -4.53 -4.67
N PRO A 167 5.31 -3.33 -5.25
CA PRO A 167 4.42 -2.25 -4.81
C PRO A 167 2.95 -2.48 -5.17
N TYR A 168 2.05 -1.92 -4.35
CA TYR A 168 0.61 -2.04 -4.57
C TYR A 168 0.04 -0.77 -5.19
N LEU A 169 -0.59 -0.93 -6.35
CA LEU A 169 -1.31 0.17 -6.99
C LEU A 169 -2.78 0.14 -6.57
N TRP A 170 -3.21 1.18 -5.87
CA TRP A 170 -4.55 1.25 -5.28
C TRP A 170 -5.33 2.46 -5.77
N SER A 171 -6.65 2.28 -5.83
CA SER A 171 -7.60 3.34 -6.12
C SER A 171 -8.24 3.86 -4.84
N CYS A 172 -8.29 5.18 -4.66
CA CYS A 172 -8.95 5.82 -3.53
C CYS A 172 -10.44 5.44 -3.48
N LYS A 173 -11.10 5.33 -4.65
CA LYS A 173 -12.53 5.00 -4.76
C LYS A 173 -12.84 3.61 -4.20
N VAL A 174 -11.93 2.64 -4.37
CA VAL A 174 -12.10 1.28 -3.87
C VAL A 174 -12.00 1.25 -2.35
N TRP A 175 -10.99 1.92 -1.77
CA TRP A 175 -10.83 1.99 -0.32
C TRP A 175 -11.94 2.78 0.35
N GLU A 176 -12.31 3.92 -0.22
CA GLU A 176 -13.42 4.74 0.26
C GLU A 176 -14.72 3.92 0.24
N HIS A 177 -15.05 3.24 -0.86
CA HIS A 177 -16.24 2.42 -0.92
C HIS A 177 -16.20 1.25 0.08
N LEU A 178 -15.07 0.55 0.20
CA LEU A 178 -14.95 -0.56 1.16
C LEU A 178 -15.22 -0.07 2.59
N ILE A 179 -14.57 1.02 3.00
CA ILE A 179 -14.58 1.47 4.39
C ILE A 179 -15.85 2.28 4.71
N GLU A 180 -16.22 3.22 3.84
CA GLU A 180 -17.29 4.20 4.10
C GLU A 180 -18.67 3.72 3.66
N VAL A 181 -18.76 2.66 2.84
CA VAL A 181 -20.03 2.09 2.39
C VAL A 181 -20.15 0.64 2.88
N TYR A 182 -19.34 -0.27 2.33
CA TYR A 182 -19.54 -1.70 2.51
C TYR A 182 -19.40 -2.16 3.97
N LEU A 183 -18.34 -1.74 4.65
CA LEU A 183 -18.12 -2.11 6.06
C LEU A 183 -19.10 -1.39 7.00
N LYS A 184 -19.41 -0.12 6.73
CA LYS A 184 -20.38 0.65 7.51
C LYS A 184 -21.79 0.08 7.46
N GLU A 185 -22.25 -0.38 6.30
CA GLU A 185 -23.54 -1.07 6.16
C GLU A 185 -23.64 -2.34 7.02
N GLN A 186 -22.50 -2.93 7.38
CA GLN A 186 -22.39 -4.10 8.24
C GLN A 186 -22.07 -3.76 9.71
N ASN A 187 -22.06 -2.47 10.08
CA ASN A 187 -21.62 -1.98 11.39
C ASN A 187 -20.21 -2.47 11.79
N LYS A 188 -19.29 -2.52 10.81
CA LYS A 188 -17.89 -2.93 11.02
C LYS A 188 -16.95 -1.77 10.72
N SER A 189 -15.88 -1.67 11.50
CA SER A 189 -14.71 -0.85 11.18
C SER A 189 -13.76 -1.61 10.24
N PHE A 190 -12.79 -0.89 9.67
CA PHE A 190 -11.69 -1.54 8.95
C PHE A 190 -10.84 -2.42 9.88
N GLU A 191 -10.74 -2.05 11.17
CA GLU A 191 -10.00 -2.80 12.18
C GLU A 191 -10.69 -4.16 12.46
N ASP A 192 -12.03 -4.18 12.53
CA ASP A 192 -12.81 -5.41 12.64
C ASP A 192 -12.61 -6.32 11.42
N PHE A 193 -12.53 -5.73 10.23
CA PHE A 193 -12.24 -6.47 9.00
C PHE A 193 -10.82 -7.04 9.02
N LEU A 194 -9.83 -6.24 9.42
CA LEU A 194 -8.43 -6.65 9.50
C LEU A 194 -8.21 -7.75 10.53
N ALA A 195 -9.01 -7.80 11.60
CA ALA A 195 -8.97 -8.86 12.60
C ALA A 195 -9.39 -10.24 12.07
N ILE A 196 -10.06 -10.32 10.90
CA ILE A 196 -10.36 -11.59 10.22
C ILE A 196 -9.08 -12.23 9.66
N LEU A 197 -8.09 -11.40 9.32
CA LEU A 197 -6.79 -11.86 8.86
C LEU A 197 -5.97 -12.35 10.05
N THR A 198 -5.94 -13.68 10.20
CA THR A 198 -4.99 -14.37 11.08
C THR A 198 -3.66 -14.48 10.34
N LEU A 199 -2.96 -13.35 10.26
CA LEU A 199 -1.58 -13.25 9.79
C LEU A 199 -0.64 -13.23 11.00
#